data_AF-A0A353D8V0-F1
#
_entry.id   AF-A0A353D8V0-F1
#
_cell.length_a   1.000
_cell.length_b   1.000
_cell.length_c   1.000
_cell.angle_alpha   90.00
_cell.angle_beta   90.00
_cell.angle_gamma   90.00
#
_symmetry.space_group_name_H-M   'P 1'
#
loop_
_entity.id
_entity.type
_entity.pdbx_description
1 polymer ?
#
loop_
_entity_poly.entity_id
_entity_poly.type
_entity_poly.pdbx_seq_one_letter_code
_entity_poly.pdbx_strand_id
1 'polypeptide(L)'
;MNDTLSVSAPDSAPAFTAAAVWAVSLYAGAQLISNVASLKIGLVAGYAVDMGTFLYPITFTLRDLVHKVLGRGGARAVIFSAGALNLFMAGYLMWITGVPGDPDWGLNEQFSAVLTPVWRLVGASILAQIISELADTEVYHWFVKRVTQRFHWLRVLVSNSVSVPVDNVIFAVGAFGFTLPWSVVGQIFLFNLVIKYAVTLASMPFIYFVRERGEQ
;
A
#
# COMPACT_ATOMS: atom_id res chain seq x y z
N MET A 1 9.89 -45.41 39.13
CA MET A 1 10.09 -44.03 38.64
C MET A 1 10.05 -44.08 37.12
N ASN A 2 8.88 -43.80 36.54
CA ASN A 2 8.72 -43.72 35.07
C ASN A 2 8.80 -42.24 34.69
N ASP A 3 9.93 -41.83 34.13
CA ASP A 3 10.07 -40.58 33.40
C ASP A 3 9.43 -40.75 32.02
N THR A 4 8.17 -40.34 31.91
CA THR A 4 7.55 -40.13 30.60
C THR A 4 8.05 -38.81 30.04
N LEU A 5 9.00 -38.91 29.11
CA LEU A 5 9.41 -37.88 28.18
C LEU A 5 8.17 -37.22 27.56
N SER A 6 7.90 -35.96 27.95
CA SER A 6 6.91 -35.13 27.29
C SER A 6 7.46 -34.75 25.91
N VAL A 7 7.10 -35.53 24.90
CA VAL A 7 7.29 -35.18 23.50
C VAL A 7 6.52 -33.88 23.26
N SER A 8 7.24 -32.78 23.06
CA SER A 8 6.66 -31.51 22.64
C SER A 8 5.95 -31.74 21.31
N ALA A 9 4.64 -31.50 21.29
CA ALA A 9 3.84 -31.59 20.07
C ALA A 9 4.45 -30.69 18.97
N PRO A 10 4.44 -31.11 17.70
CA PRO A 10 4.91 -30.28 16.60
C PRO A 10 4.11 -28.98 16.56
N ASP A 11 4.81 -27.86 16.40
CA ASP A 11 4.22 -26.53 16.16
C ASP A 11 3.14 -26.68 15.09
N SER A 12 1.87 -26.61 15.51
CA SER A 12 0.74 -26.62 14.59
C SER A 12 0.91 -25.46 13.63
N ALA A 13 0.96 -25.74 12.33
CA ALA A 13 0.90 -24.73 11.28
C ALA A 13 -0.16 -23.67 11.67
N PRO A 14 0.10 -22.37 11.50
CA PRO A 14 -0.80 -21.34 11.99
C PRO A 14 -2.18 -21.59 11.38
N ALA A 15 -3.14 -21.99 12.20
CA ALA A 15 -4.51 -22.18 11.76
C ALA A 15 -4.98 -20.85 11.17
N PHE A 16 -5.36 -20.82 9.90
CA PHE A 16 -5.96 -19.65 9.27
C PHE A 16 -7.26 -19.36 10.02
N THR A 17 -7.17 -18.49 11.02
CA THR A 17 -8.35 -18.02 11.75
C THR A 17 -9.24 -17.26 10.77
N ALA A 18 -10.56 -17.27 11.00
CA ALA A 18 -11.48 -16.47 10.20
C ALA A 18 -11.01 -14.99 10.12
N ALA A 19 -10.45 -14.47 11.21
CA ALA A 19 -9.84 -13.14 11.26
C ALA A 19 -8.67 -12.97 10.27
N ALA A 20 -7.79 -13.96 10.13
CA ALA A 20 -6.71 -13.94 9.14
C ALA A 20 -7.25 -13.89 7.72
N VAL A 21 -8.24 -14.75 7.40
CA VAL A 21 -8.86 -14.80 6.06
C VAL A 21 -9.48 -13.46 5.71
N TRP A 22 -10.24 -12.86 6.63
CA TRP A 22 -10.84 -11.54 6.43
C TRP A 22 -9.80 -10.45 6.26
N ALA A 23 -8.77 -10.42 7.12
CA ALA A 23 -7.72 -9.40 7.05
C ALA A 23 -6.98 -9.44 5.71
N VAL A 24 -6.59 -10.62 5.25
CA VAL A 24 -5.90 -10.82 3.97
C VAL A 24 -6.80 -10.47 2.78
N SER A 25 -8.04 -10.94 2.79
CA SER A 25 -8.98 -10.71 1.69
C SER A 25 -9.33 -9.23 1.55
N LEU A 26 -9.59 -8.56 2.67
CA LEU A 26 -9.87 -7.12 2.69
C LEU A 26 -8.64 -6.32 2.26
N TYR A 27 -7.43 -6.70 2.70
CA TYR A 27 -6.20 -6.03 2.30
C TYR A 27 -5.97 -6.13 0.79
N ALA A 28 -6.02 -7.33 0.24
CA ALA A 28 -5.83 -7.57 -1.19
C ALA A 28 -6.93 -6.88 -2.03
N GLY A 29 -8.19 -7.00 -1.61
CA GLY A 29 -9.33 -6.37 -2.27
C GLY A 29 -9.23 -4.85 -2.27
N ALA A 30 -8.94 -4.24 -1.11
CA ALA A 30 -8.77 -2.79 -1.00
C ALA A 30 -7.62 -2.28 -1.88
N GLN A 31 -6.51 -3.03 -1.99
CA GLN A 31 -5.40 -2.64 -2.84
C GLN A 31 -5.78 -2.66 -4.34
N LEU A 32 -6.45 -3.72 -4.79
CA LEU A 32 -6.90 -3.84 -6.19
C LEU A 32 -7.93 -2.74 -6.53
N ILE A 33 -8.93 -2.55 -5.65
CA ILE A 33 -9.95 -1.50 -5.81
C ILE A 33 -9.30 -0.12 -5.84
N SER A 34 -8.32 0.15 -4.96
CA SER A 34 -7.60 1.42 -4.93
C SER A 34 -6.93 1.71 -6.27
N ASN A 35 -6.20 0.73 -6.83
CA ASN A 35 -5.48 0.92 -8.09
C ASN A 35 -6.40 1.18 -9.29
N VAL A 36 -7.57 0.53 -9.33
CA VAL A 36 -8.58 0.81 -10.37
C VAL A 36 -9.29 2.15 -10.10
N ALA A 37 -9.62 2.45 -8.84
CA ALA A 37 -10.28 3.70 -8.46
C ALA A 37 -9.41 4.93 -8.74
N SER A 38 -8.08 4.82 -8.63
CA SER A 38 -7.14 5.90 -8.97
C SER A 38 -7.15 6.28 -10.46
N LEU A 39 -7.76 5.48 -11.35
CA LEU A 39 -8.04 5.90 -12.73
C LEU A 39 -9.02 7.07 -12.79
N LYS A 40 -9.95 7.13 -11.83
CA LYS A 40 -10.90 8.22 -11.74
C LYS A 40 -10.22 9.39 -11.04
N ILE A 41 -9.99 10.46 -11.80
CA ILE A 41 -9.69 11.76 -11.21
C ILE A 41 -11.01 12.45 -10.90
N GLY A 42 -11.27 12.65 -9.61
CA GLY A 42 -12.42 13.37 -9.08
C GLY A 42 -12.08 14.80 -8.70
N LEU A 43 -13.12 15.56 -8.35
CA LEU A 43 -12.98 16.89 -7.75
C LEU A 43 -13.45 16.83 -6.31
N VAL A 44 -12.55 17.12 -5.37
CA VAL A 44 -12.84 17.15 -3.94
C VAL A 44 -12.41 18.50 -3.41
N ALA A 45 -13.36 19.26 -2.84
CA ALA A 45 -13.13 20.61 -2.33
C ALA A 45 -12.44 21.55 -3.36
N GLY A 46 -12.70 21.37 -4.65
CA GLY A 46 -12.12 22.17 -5.74
C GLY A 46 -10.74 21.71 -6.23
N TYR A 47 -10.18 20.64 -5.65
CA TYR A 47 -8.91 20.04 -6.07
C TYR A 47 -9.14 18.76 -6.88
N ALA A 48 -8.32 18.55 -7.90
CA ALA A 48 -8.24 17.27 -8.58
C ALA A 48 -7.59 16.21 -7.66
N VAL A 49 -8.23 15.06 -7.54
CA VAL A 49 -7.84 13.99 -6.62
C VAL A 49 -7.96 12.64 -7.32
N ASP A 50 -6.99 11.74 -7.13
CA ASP A 50 -7.17 10.36 -7.53
C ASP A 50 -8.05 9.63 -6.51
N MET A 51 -9.13 9.00 -6.98
CA MET A 51 -10.14 8.48 -6.07
C MET A 51 -9.71 7.22 -5.30
N GLY A 52 -8.60 6.58 -5.68
CA GLY A 52 -8.03 5.47 -4.91
C GLY A 52 -7.37 5.91 -3.61
N THR A 53 -6.96 7.18 -3.49
CA THR A 53 -6.26 7.71 -2.32
C THR A 53 -7.02 7.52 -1.00
N PHE A 54 -8.36 7.43 -1.05
CA PHE A 54 -9.21 7.23 0.12
C PHE A 54 -9.16 5.79 0.67
N LEU A 55 -8.74 4.81 -0.12
CA LEU A 55 -8.59 3.43 0.31
C LEU A 55 -7.22 3.14 0.94
N TYR A 56 -6.17 3.86 0.54
CA TYR A 56 -4.82 3.67 1.12
C TYR A 56 -4.77 3.78 2.66
N PRO A 57 -5.45 4.73 3.33
CA PRO A 57 -5.52 4.77 4.78
C PRO A 57 -6.02 3.45 5.39
N ILE A 58 -7.02 2.84 4.74
CA ILE A 58 -7.63 1.58 5.18
C ILE A 58 -6.65 0.42 4.97
N THR A 59 -5.87 0.43 3.89
CA THR A 59 -4.88 -0.65 3.63
C THR A 59 -3.78 -0.68 4.68
N PHE A 60 -3.38 0.46 5.27
CA PHE A 60 -2.47 0.47 6.41
C PHE A 60 -3.05 -0.25 7.63
N THR A 61 -4.29 0.08 8.02
CA THR A 61 -4.95 -0.60 9.15
C THR A 61 -5.10 -2.10 8.91
N LEU A 62 -5.45 -2.49 7.68
CA LEU A 62 -5.57 -3.90 7.30
C LEU A 62 -4.21 -4.62 7.32
N ARG A 63 -3.13 -3.96 6.89
CA ARG A 63 -1.76 -4.48 6.97
C ARG A 63 -1.34 -4.73 8.43
N ASP A 64 -1.67 -3.81 9.33
CA ASP A 64 -1.37 -3.97 10.75
C ASP A 64 -2.16 -5.14 11.36
N LEU A 65 -3.44 -5.30 10.98
CA LEU A 65 -4.24 -6.44 11.38
C LEU A 65 -3.64 -7.77 10.87
N VAL A 66 -3.23 -7.81 9.60
CA VAL A 66 -2.52 -8.95 9.01
C VAL A 66 -1.25 -9.25 9.82
N HIS A 67 -0.45 -8.24 10.16
CA HIS A 67 0.76 -8.42 10.97
C HIS A 67 0.45 -8.97 12.36
N LYS A 68 -0.63 -8.52 12.99
CA LYS A 68 -1.07 -8.98 14.32
C LYS A 68 -1.54 -10.44 14.31
N VAL A 69 -2.25 -10.87 13.27
CA VAL A 69 -2.83 -12.21 13.21
C VAL A 69 -1.87 -13.25 12.62
N LEU A 70 -1.03 -12.86 11.65
CA LEU A 70 -0.15 -13.77 10.91
C LEU A 70 1.35 -13.57 11.18
N GLY A 71 1.71 -12.57 11.99
CA GLY A 71 3.10 -12.23 12.29
C GLY A 71 3.87 -11.69 11.09
N ARG A 72 5.18 -11.51 11.28
CA ARG A 72 6.07 -10.92 10.27
C ARG A 72 6.17 -11.76 8.99
N GLY A 73 6.20 -13.09 9.11
CA GLY A 73 6.28 -13.99 7.95
C GLY A 73 5.04 -13.91 7.07
N GLY A 74 3.85 -14.01 7.69
CA GLY A 74 2.58 -13.90 6.96
C GLY A 74 2.34 -12.50 6.41
N ALA A 75 2.69 -11.44 7.13
CA ALA A 75 2.60 -10.08 6.62
C ALA A 75 3.44 -9.87 5.34
N ARG A 76 4.67 -10.40 5.30
CA ARG A 76 5.49 -10.35 4.07
C ARG A 76 4.82 -11.13 2.94
N ALA A 77 4.35 -12.35 3.20
CA ALA A 77 3.68 -13.16 2.18
C ALA A 77 2.45 -12.44 1.61
N VAL A 78 1.67 -11.74 2.44
CA VAL A 78 0.50 -10.97 2.02
C VAL A 78 0.89 -9.73 1.21
N ILE A 79 1.98 -9.03 1.59
CA ILE A 79 2.48 -7.89 0.81
C ILE A 79 2.96 -8.35 -0.58
N PHE A 80 3.76 -9.41 -0.66
CA PHE A 80 4.26 -9.93 -1.94
C PHE A 80 3.13 -10.48 -2.81
N SER A 81 2.19 -11.23 -2.22
CA SER A 81 1.04 -11.75 -2.97
C SER A 81 0.12 -10.63 -3.44
N ALA A 82 -0.14 -9.59 -2.63
CA ALA A 82 -0.90 -8.42 -3.09
C ALA A 82 -0.19 -7.68 -4.22
N GLY A 83 1.14 -7.51 -4.15
CA GLY A 83 1.94 -6.96 -5.24
C GLY A 83 1.82 -7.78 -6.52
N ALA A 84 1.95 -9.10 -6.41
CA ALA A 84 1.77 -10.02 -7.54
C ALA A 84 0.34 -9.97 -8.13
N LEU A 85 -0.69 -9.89 -7.28
CA LEU A 85 -2.08 -9.73 -7.72
C LEU A 85 -2.30 -8.42 -8.47
N ASN A 86 -1.67 -7.32 -8.05
CA ASN A 86 -1.75 -6.05 -8.75
C ASN A 86 -1.04 -6.09 -10.11
N LEU A 87 0.12 -6.73 -10.19
CA LEU A 87 0.80 -6.98 -11.47
C LEU A 87 -0.03 -7.88 -12.39
N PHE A 88 -0.64 -8.93 -11.85
CA PHE A 88 -1.53 -9.81 -12.59
C PHE A 88 -2.75 -9.04 -13.11
N MET A 89 -3.41 -8.25 -12.26
CA MET A 89 -4.51 -7.38 -12.66
C MET A 89 -4.09 -6.42 -13.77
N ALA A 90 -2.97 -5.72 -13.61
CA ALA A 90 -2.43 -4.83 -14.64
C ALA A 90 -2.17 -5.53 -15.96
N GLY A 91 -1.51 -6.70 -15.93
CA GLY A 91 -1.22 -7.48 -17.13
C GLY A 91 -2.48 -8.02 -17.81
N TYR A 92 -3.45 -8.50 -17.02
CA TYR A 92 -4.71 -9.00 -17.54
C TYR A 92 -5.54 -7.87 -18.18
N LEU A 93 -5.65 -6.71 -17.52
CA LEU A 93 -6.34 -5.54 -18.05
C LEU A 93 -5.65 -4.99 -19.31
N MET A 94 -4.31 -5.02 -19.35
CA MET A 94 -3.56 -4.65 -20.55
C MET A 94 -3.84 -5.60 -21.72
N TRP A 95 -3.96 -6.91 -21.46
CA TRP A 95 -4.30 -7.87 -22.51
C TRP A 95 -5.72 -7.66 -23.03
N ILE A 96 -6.74 -7.61 -22.16
CA ILE A 96 -8.14 -7.51 -22.61
C ILE A 96 -8.46 -6.17 -23.30
N THR A 97 -7.77 -5.09 -22.94
CA THR A 97 -7.95 -3.78 -23.62
C THR A 97 -7.31 -3.74 -25.01
N GLY A 98 -6.43 -4.70 -25.34
CA GLY A 98 -5.80 -4.85 -26.65
C GLY A 98 -6.50 -5.85 -27.58
N VAL A 99 -7.48 -6.62 -27.08
CA VAL A 99 -8.28 -7.53 -27.92
C VAL A 99 -9.32 -6.73 -28.70
N PRO A 100 -9.62 -7.06 -29.98
CA PRO A 100 -10.71 -6.40 -30.71
C PRO A 100 -12.05 -6.57 -30.00
N GLY A 101 -12.74 -5.45 -29.75
CA GLY A 101 -14.07 -5.47 -29.18
C GLY A 101 -15.13 -5.93 -30.17
N ASP A 102 -16.16 -6.59 -29.66
CA ASP A 102 -17.35 -6.96 -30.42
C ASP A 102 -18.10 -5.68 -30.88
N PRO A 103 -18.37 -5.49 -32.18
CA PRO A 103 -19.14 -4.35 -32.69
C PRO A 103 -20.51 -4.19 -32.03
N ASP A 104 -21.18 -5.29 -31.66
CA ASP A 104 -22.52 -5.26 -31.06
C ASP A 104 -22.50 -4.80 -29.59
N TRP A 105 -21.36 -4.92 -28.91
CA TRP A 105 -21.19 -4.45 -27.53
C TRP A 105 -20.98 -2.92 -27.45
N GLY A 106 -20.31 -2.33 -28.44
CA GLY A 106 -20.22 -0.88 -28.65
C GLY A 106 -19.39 -0.06 -27.65
N LEU A 107 -18.82 -0.67 -26.60
CA LEU A 107 -18.09 0.03 -25.53
C LEU A 107 -16.55 -0.12 -25.58
N ASN A 108 -16.02 -0.65 -26.69
CA ASN A 108 -14.60 -0.97 -26.82
C ASN A 108 -13.69 0.24 -26.60
N GLU A 109 -14.02 1.37 -27.20
CA GLU A 109 -13.19 2.58 -27.12
C GLU A 109 -13.16 3.16 -25.70
N GLN A 110 -14.31 3.22 -25.02
CA GLN A 110 -14.41 3.74 -23.65
C GLN A 110 -13.71 2.79 -22.66
N PHE A 111 -13.86 1.48 -22.83
CA PHE A 111 -13.24 0.49 -21.97
C PHE A 111 -11.71 0.56 -22.05
N SER A 112 -11.15 0.58 -23.26
CA SER A 112 -9.70 0.71 -23.45
C SER A 112 -9.19 2.08 -22.98
N ALA A 113 -9.89 3.18 -23.27
CA ALA A 113 -9.49 4.51 -22.80
C ALA A 113 -9.40 4.59 -21.25
N VAL A 114 -10.29 3.92 -20.53
CA VAL A 114 -10.32 3.94 -19.06
C VAL A 114 -9.31 2.96 -18.46
N LEU A 115 -9.22 1.73 -18.96
CA LEU A 115 -8.49 0.66 -18.27
C LEU A 115 -7.06 0.44 -18.78
N THR A 116 -6.71 0.86 -19.99
CA THR A 116 -5.32 0.77 -20.48
C THR A 116 -4.31 1.46 -19.56
N PRO A 117 -4.58 2.61 -18.93
CA PRO A 117 -3.62 3.23 -18.01
C PRO A 117 -3.29 2.44 -16.74
N VAL A 118 -4.06 1.40 -16.35
CA VAL A 118 -3.88 0.69 -15.06
C VAL A 118 -2.46 0.16 -14.89
N TRP A 119 -1.83 -0.37 -15.94
CA TRP A 119 -0.47 -0.90 -15.84
C TRP A 119 0.52 0.17 -15.40
N ARG A 120 0.32 1.42 -15.83
CA ARG A 120 1.18 2.54 -15.47
C ARG A 120 0.97 2.95 -14.01
N LEU A 121 -0.28 2.95 -13.53
CA LEU A 121 -0.58 3.23 -12.12
C LEU A 121 0.05 2.18 -11.20
N VAL A 122 -0.09 0.89 -11.54
CA VAL A 122 0.52 -0.21 -10.80
C VAL A 122 2.05 -0.12 -10.83
N GLY A 123 2.65 0.13 -12.00
CA GLY A 123 4.09 0.30 -12.14
C GLY A 123 4.64 1.47 -11.34
N ALA A 124 3.97 2.63 -11.40
CA ALA A 124 4.33 3.81 -10.62
C ALA A 124 4.22 3.56 -9.12
N SER A 125 3.16 2.87 -8.66
CA SER A 125 2.96 2.51 -7.25
C SER A 125 4.06 1.58 -6.73
N ILE A 126 4.45 0.56 -7.50
CA ILE A 126 5.52 -0.36 -7.09
C ILE A 126 6.86 0.37 -7.00
N LEU A 127 7.19 1.20 -8.00
CA LEU A 127 8.43 1.98 -7.98
C LEU A 127 8.48 2.98 -6.83
N ALA A 128 7.37 3.70 -6.60
CA ALA A 128 7.23 4.62 -5.49
C ALA A 128 7.43 3.92 -4.15
N GLN A 129 6.78 2.76 -3.96
CA GLN A 129 6.89 1.98 -2.74
C GLN A 129 8.33 1.50 -2.50
N ILE A 130 9.00 0.93 -3.51
CA ILE A 130 10.38 0.42 -3.36
C ILE A 130 11.34 1.56 -2.97
N ILE A 131 11.29 2.68 -3.70
CA ILE A 131 12.22 3.80 -3.46
C ILE A 131 11.91 4.47 -2.11
N SER A 132 10.64 4.64 -1.78
CA SER A 132 10.21 5.21 -0.50
C SER A 132 10.59 4.34 0.69
N GLU A 133 10.43 3.02 0.60
CA GLU A 133 10.76 2.07 1.67
C GLU A 133 12.28 2.02 1.92
N LEU A 134 13.10 2.13 0.88
CA LEU A 134 14.55 2.27 1.00
C LEU A 134 14.94 3.58 1.70
N ALA A 135 14.32 4.70 1.30
CA ALA A 135 14.55 6.00 1.92
C ALA A 135 14.11 6.02 3.39
N ASP A 136 12.93 5.47 3.69
CA ASP A 136 12.41 5.34 5.05
C ASP A 136 13.38 4.57 5.94
N THR A 137 13.82 3.40 5.47
CA THR A 137 14.73 2.53 6.20
C THR A 137 16.06 3.21 6.49
N GLU A 138 16.64 3.93 5.52
CA GLU A 138 17.92 4.62 5.70
C GLU A 138 17.80 5.79 6.69
N VAL A 139 16.76 6.63 6.54
CA VAL A 139 16.52 7.78 7.44
C VAL A 139 16.20 7.31 8.85
N TYR A 140 15.43 6.23 9.00
CA TYR A 140 15.12 5.63 10.28
C TYR A 140 16.38 5.13 10.99
N HIS A 141 17.22 4.33 10.30
CA HIS A 141 18.47 3.84 10.87
C HIS A 141 19.45 4.96 11.20
N TRP A 142 19.53 6.00 10.34
CA TRP A 142 20.33 7.18 10.61
C TRP A 142 19.89 7.88 11.89
N PHE A 143 18.59 8.12 12.08
CA PHE A 143 18.05 8.78 13.28
C PHE A 143 18.36 7.98 14.55
N VAL A 144 18.12 6.67 14.49
CA VAL A 144 18.39 5.71 15.58
C VAL A 144 19.88 5.71 15.95
N LYS A 145 20.79 5.69 14.96
CA LYS A 145 22.24 5.65 15.20
C LYS A 145 22.84 7.00 15.60
N ARG A 146 22.33 8.13 15.10
CA ARG A 146 22.98 9.45 15.21
C ARG A 146 22.25 10.46 16.09
N VAL A 147 20.95 10.31 16.31
CA VAL A 147 20.12 11.29 17.04
C VAL A 147 19.76 10.76 18.42
N THR A 148 18.88 9.75 18.51
CA THR A 148 18.44 9.19 19.79
C THR A 148 17.65 7.90 19.63
N GLN A 149 17.73 7.05 20.65
CA GLN A 149 16.92 5.83 20.78
C GLN A 149 15.63 6.06 21.58
N ARG A 150 15.53 7.17 22.31
CA ARG A 150 14.49 7.35 23.35
C ARG A 150 13.12 7.72 22.79
N PHE A 151 13.07 8.44 21.66
CA PHE A 151 11.83 8.97 21.10
C PHE A 151 11.36 8.16 19.88
N HIS A 152 10.60 7.08 20.14
CA HIS A 152 10.11 6.16 19.11
C HIS A 152 9.14 6.83 18.10
N TRP A 153 8.38 7.84 18.53
CA TRP A 153 7.48 8.60 17.65
C TRP A 153 8.25 9.54 16.71
N LEU A 154 9.36 10.13 17.21
CA LEU A 154 10.12 11.12 16.46
C LEU A 154 10.88 10.48 15.30
N ARG A 155 11.44 9.28 15.49
CA ARG A 155 12.09 8.52 14.40
C ARG A 155 11.11 8.21 13.24
N VAL A 156 9.86 7.88 13.56
CA VAL A 156 8.80 7.60 12.56
C VAL A 156 8.38 8.87 11.83
N LEU A 157 8.23 9.99 12.54
CA LEU A 157 7.91 11.27 11.89
C LEU A 157 9.03 11.74 10.98
N VAL A 158 10.29 11.59 11.40
CA VAL A 158 11.45 12.00 10.61
C VAL A 158 11.58 11.12 9.36
N SER A 159 11.44 9.80 9.47
CA SER A 159 11.48 8.91 8.30
C SER A 159 10.33 9.20 7.34
N ASN A 160 9.09 9.33 7.85
CA ASN A 160 7.92 9.69 7.06
C ASN A 160 8.00 11.08 6.42
N SER A 161 8.73 12.02 7.02
CA SER A 161 8.93 13.35 6.43
C SER A 161 9.70 13.31 5.11
N VAL A 162 10.49 12.26 4.88
CA VAL A 162 11.27 12.05 3.65
C VAL A 162 10.58 11.02 2.75
N SER A 163 10.15 9.89 3.31
CA SER A 163 9.62 8.77 2.53
C SER A 163 8.27 9.08 1.90
N VAL A 164 7.37 9.81 2.58
CA VAL A 164 6.03 10.14 2.08
C VAL A 164 6.08 11.10 0.88
N PRO A 165 6.84 12.21 0.89
CA PRO A 165 6.99 13.05 -0.30
C PRO A 165 7.63 12.30 -1.46
N VAL A 166 8.66 11.49 -1.21
CA VAL A 166 9.34 10.70 -2.25
C VAL A 166 8.37 9.75 -2.94
N ASP A 167 7.61 8.97 -2.16
CA ASP A 167 6.56 8.09 -2.68
C ASP A 167 5.57 8.86 -3.54
N ASN A 168 5.10 10.00 -3.02
CA ASN A 168 4.06 10.78 -3.66
C ASN A 168 4.52 11.46 -4.96
N VAL A 169 5.77 11.94 -5.03
CA VAL A 169 6.35 12.49 -6.26
C VAL A 169 6.46 11.39 -7.31
N ILE A 170 7.03 10.24 -6.97
CA ILE A 170 7.24 9.14 -7.92
C ILE A 170 5.90 8.63 -8.43
N PHE A 171 4.92 8.45 -7.54
CA PHE A 171 3.58 8.02 -7.91
C PHE A 171 2.87 9.04 -8.79
N ALA A 172 2.77 10.31 -8.37
CA ALA A 172 2.02 11.33 -9.11
C ALA A 172 2.62 11.57 -10.52
N VAL A 173 3.95 11.65 -10.62
CA VAL A 173 4.64 11.83 -11.90
C VAL A 173 4.51 10.58 -12.77
N GLY A 174 4.79 9.39 -12.21
CA GLY A 174 4.73 8.14 -12.96
C GLY A 174 3.31 7.77 -13.43
N ALA A 175 2.31 7.99 -12.58
CA ALA A 175 0.92 7.64 -12.87
C ALA A 175 0.24 8.66 -13.79
N PHE A 176 0.54 9.95 -13.67
CA PHE A 176 -0.26 11.02 -14.31
C PHE A 176 0.54 12.05 -15.12
N GLY A 177 1.86 12.17 -14.92
CA GLY A 177 2.70 13.23 -15.49
C GLY A 177 2.71 13.29 -17.02
N PHE A 178 2.40 12.18 -17.70
CA PHE A 178 2.37 12.10 -19.16
C PHE A 178 0.96 12.20 -19.76
N THR A 179 -0.10 12.30 -18.93
CA THR A 179 -1.49 12.30 -19.42
C THR A 179 -2.33 13.46 -18.94
N LEU A 180 -1.98 14.07 -17.81
CA LEU A 180 -2.73 15.19 -17.24
C LEU A 180 -1.88 16.47 -17.26
N PRO A 181 -2.50 17.65 -17.31
CA PRO A 181 -1.79 18.91 -17.13
C PRO A 181 -1.03 18.94 -15.79
N TRP A 182 0.16 19.55 -15.77
CA TRP A 182 0.99 19.65 -14.56
C TRP A 182 0.28 20.35 -13.39
N SER A 183 -0.65 21.26 -13.67
CA SER A 183 -1.50 21.87 -12.64
C SER A 183 -2.38 20.83 -11.93
N VAL A 184 -2.96 19.88 -12.67
CA VAL A 184 -3.79 18.79 -12.13
C VAL A 184 -2.92 17.80 -11.36
N VAL A 185 -1.76 17.43 -11.90
CA VAL A 185 -0.80 16.55 -11.20
C VAL A 185 -0.34 17.16 -9.88
N GLY A 186 -0.09 18.47 -9.85
CA GLY A 186 0.26 19.21 -8.63
C GLY A 186 -0.87 19.21 -7.59
N GLN A 187 -2.13 19.31 -8.01
CA GLN A 187 -3.28 19.20 -7.12
C GLN A 187 -3.42 17.79 -6.52
N ILE A 188 -3.30 16.75 -7.35
CA ILE A 188 -3.32 15.35 -6.90
C ILE A 188 -2.18 15.11 -5.90
N PHE A 189 -0.97 15.56 -6.23
CA PHE A 189 0.19 15.47 -5.34
C PHE A 189 -0.11 16.13 -3.99
N LEU A 190 -0.54 17.40 -3.99
CA LEU A 190 -0.79 18.12 -2.75
C LEU A 190 -1.87 17.45 -1.90
N PHE A 191 -2.99 17.05 -2.52
CA PHE A 191 -4.09 16.42 -1.80
C PHE A 191 -3.67 15.08 -1.18
N ASN A 192 -2.99 14.22 -1.95
CA ASN A 192 -2.47 12.96 -1.47
C ASN A 192 -1.46 13.13 -0.34
N LEU A 193 -0.61 14.14 -0.46
CA LEU A 193 0.39 14.45 0.57
C LEU A 193 -0.30 14.81 1.88
N VAL A 194 -1.32 15.67 1.82
CA VAL A 194 -2.12 16.07 2.99
C VAL A 194 -2.81 14.87 3.62
N ILE A 195 -3.48 14.02 2.83
CA ILE A 195 -4.14 12.81 3.34
C ILE A 195 -3.13 11.86 3.99
N LYS A 196 -2.00 11.59 3.34
CA LYS A 196 -0.96 10.69 3.88
C LYS A 196 -0.36 11.21 5.18
N TYR A 197 -0.10 12.51 5.28
CA TYR A 197 0.34 13.11 6.54
C TYR A 197 -0.76 13.10 7.60
N ALA A 198 -2.00 13.43 7.26
CA ALA A 198 -3.12 13.37 8.20
C ALA A 198 -3.28 11.97 8.80
N VAL A 199 -3.16 10.93 7.97
CA VAL A 199 -3.19 9.53 8.41
C VAL A 199 -1.99 9.18 9.28
N THR A 200 -0.78 9.64 8.91
CA THR A 200 0.42 9.46 9.74
C THR A 200 0.23 10.09 11.12
N LEU A 201 -0.32 11.30 11.18
CA LEU A 201 -0.58 11.98 12.44
C LEU A 201 -1.67 11.28 13.26
N ALA A 202 -2.72 10.79 12.60
CA ALA A 202 -3.81 10.05 13.23
C ALA A 202 -3.38 8.66 13.71
N SER A 203 -2.39 8.03 13.07
CA SER A 203 -1.87 6.71 13.45
C SER A 203 -0.83 6.78 14.58
N MET A 204 -0.22 7.93 14.83
CA MET A 204 0.80 8.11 15.88
C MET A 204 0.38 7.61 17.28
N PRO A 205 -0.84 7.90 17.81
CA PRO A 205 -1.24 7.41 19.13
C PRO A 205 -1.23 5.87 19.23
N PHE A 206 -1.47 5.18 18.11
CA PHE A 206 -1.49 3.72 18.07
C PHE A 206 -0.11 3.09 18.27
N ILE A 207 0.97 3.82 17.97
CA ILE A 207 2.36 3.35 18.18
C ILE A 207 2.60 3.02 19.66
N TYR A 208 1.98 3.75 20.59
CA TYR A 208 2.12 3.48 22.03
C TYR A 208 1.33 2.27 22.52
N PHE A 209 0.31 1.83 21.77
CA PHE A 209 -0.51 0.67 22.10
C PHE A 209 0.06 -0.65 21.57
N VAL A 210 0.96 -0.59 20.59
CA VAL A 210 1.68 -1.78 20.09
C VAL A 210 2.93 -1.98 20.93
N ARG A 211 2.85 -2.87 21.92
CA ARG A 211 4.01 -3.28 22.70
C ARG A 211 4.96 -4.06 21.79
N GLU A 212 6.12 -3.48 21.45
CA GLU A 212 7.20 -4.17 20.75
C GLU A 212 7.43 -5.51 21.47
N ARG A 213 7.20 -6.64 20.80
CA ARG A 213 7.76 -7.92 21.25
C ARG A 213 9.27 -7.70 21.19
N GLY A 214 9.88 -7.61 22.36
CA GLY A 214 11.33 -7.46 22.48
C GLY A 214 12.00 -8.47 21.56
N GLU A 215 12.88 -7.96 20.71
CA GLU A 215 13.84 -8.78 19.99
C GLU A 215 14.59 -9.58 21.07
N GLN A 216 14.33 -10.90 21.10
CA GLN A 216 15.19 -11.88 21.77
C GLN A 216 16.20 -12.37 20.74
#